data_AF-A0A949UCH8-F1
#
_entry.id   AF-A0A949UCH8-F1
#
_cell.length_a   1.000
_cell.length_b   1.000
_cell.length_c   1.000
_cell.angle_alpha   90.00
_cell.angle_beta   90.00
_cell.angle_gamma   90.00
#
_symmetry.space_group_name_H-M   'P 1'
#
loop_
_entity.id
_entity.type
_entity.pdbx_description
1 polymer ?
#
loop_
_entity_poly.entity_id
_entity_poly.type
_entity_poly.pdbx_seq_one_letter_code
_entity_poly.pdbx_strand_id
1 'polypeptide(L)' 'MRITAAASVWMCAAFALVCFGVAAVGFFSLPDAADASLRDDSIGYALFWTFLGTIGVVFGALSWMIKEGKLGAQE' A
#
# COMPACT_ATOMS: atom_id res chain seq x y z
N MET A 1 -22.65 -1.47 -12.24
CA MET A 1 -21.74 -1.00 -11.17
C MET A 1 -20.27 -0.97 -11.64
N ARG A 2 -19.93 -0.32 -12.77
CA ARG A 2 -18.55 -0.31 -13.31
C ARG A 2 -17.75 0.94 -12.92
N ILE A 3 -18.44 2.05 -12.64
CA ILE A 3 -17.82 3.34 -12.25
C ILE A 3 -17.23 3.25 -10.84
N THR A 4 -17.94 2.60 -9.91
CA THR A 4 -17.49 2.40 -8.53
C THR A 4 -16.19 1.61 -8.47
N ALA A 5 -16.10 0.45 -9.14
CA ALA A 5 -14.88 -0.36 -9.14
C ALA A 5 -13.66 0.37 -9.72
N ALA A 6 -13.84 1.17 -10.79
CA ALA A 6 -12.75 1.96 -11.37
C ALA A 6 -12.26 3.06 -10.42
N ALA A 7 -13.17 3.73 -9.70
CA ALA A 7 -12.81 4.71 -8.68
C ALA A 7 -12.06 4.06 -7.50
N SER A 8 -12.47 2.86 -7.08
CA SER A 8 -11.81 2.10 -6.02
C SER A 8 -10.37 1.74 -6.38
N VAL A 9 -10.11 1.27 -7.61
CA VAL A 9 -8.74 0.96 -8.08
C VAL A 9 -7.85 2.19 -7.97
N TRP A 10 -8.30 3.34 -8.46
CA TRP A 10 -7.50 4.57 -8.44
C TRP A 10 -7.24 5.09 -7.03
N MET A 11 -8.23 5.00 -6.13
CA MET A 11 -8.01 5.35 -4.72
C MET A 11 -7.04 4.40 -4.03
N CYS A 12 -7.16 3.09 -4.24
CA CYS A 12 -6.22 2.11 -3.70
C CYS A 12 -4.81 2.32 -4.25
N ALA A 13 -4.67 2.65 -5.54
CA ALA A 13 -3.37 2.94 -6.15
C ALA A 13 -2.74 4.21 -5.56
N ALA A 14 -3.49 5.30 -5.41
CA ALA A 14 -3.00 6.53 -4.79
C ALA A 14 -2.61 6.30 -3.32
N PHE A 15 -3.44 5.59 -2.57
CA PHE A 15 -3.17 5.24 -1.17
C PHE A 15 -1.91 4.39 -1.01
N ALA A 16 -1.75 3.37 -1.86
CA ALA A 16 -0.57 2.52 -1.86
C ALA A 16 0.69 3.33 -2.19
N LEU A 17 0.63 4.23 -3.17
CA LEU A 17 1.75 5.09 -3.57
C LEU A 17 2.19 6.01 -2.41
N VAL A 18 1.24 6.61 -1.69
CA VAL A 18 1.53 7.40 -0.48
C VAL A 18 2.16 6.52 0.60
N CYS A 19 1.60 5.33 0.88
CA CYS A 19 2.16 4.43 1.88
C CYS A 19 3.61 4.01 1.56
N PHE A 20 3.91 3.69 0.30
CA PHE A 20 5.28 3.35 -0.10
C PHE A 20 6.22 4.55 -0.04
N GLY A 21 5.74 5.75 -0.39
CA GLY A 21 6.53 6.98 -0.23
C GLY A 21 6.88 7.26 1.22
N VAL A 22 5.92 7.12 2.12
CA VAL A 22 6.11 7.31 3.56
C VAL A 22 7.02 6.23 4.16
N ALA A 23 6.84 4.97 3.75
CA ALA A 23 7.75 3.89 4.15
C ALA A 23 9.21 4.16 3.72
N ALA A 24 9.42 4.72 2.53
CA ALA A 24 10.75 5.07 2.04
C ALA A 24 11.42 6.10 2.94
N VAL A 25 10.69 7.09 3.47
CA VAL A 25 11.22 8.07 4.45
C VAL A 25 11.76 7.35 5.68
N GLY A 26 11.00 6.40 6.22
CA GLY A 26 11.45 5.55 7.33
C GLY A 26 12.75 4.82 7.02
N PHE A 27 12.86 4.22 5.83
CA PHE A 27 14.07 3.54 5.40
C PHE A 27 15.28 4.47 5.20
N PHE A 28 15.06 5.69 4.70
CA PHE A 28 16.11 6.68 4.52
C PHE A 28 16.64 7.28 5.83
N SER A 29 15.87 7.18 6.92
CA SER A 29 16.32 7.63 8.25
C SER A 29 17.23 6.62 8.98
N LEU A 30 17.29 5.35 8.56
CA LEU A 30 18.18 4.33 9.16
C LEU A 30 19.68 4.66 9.18
N PRO A 31 20.29 5.24 8.12
CA PRO A 31 21.70 5.60 8.13
C PRO A 31 22.04 6.79 9.03
N ASP A 32 21.07 7.65 9.35
CA ASP A 32 21.26 8.81 10.25
C ASP A 32 21.09 8.42 11.73
N ALA A 33 20.37 7.32 12.01
CA ALA A 33 20.13 6.82 13.35
C ALA A 33 21.38 6.15 13.96
N ALA A 34 22.13 6.92 14.76
CA ALA A 34 23.30 6.46 15.51
C ALA A 34 22.94 5.54 16.71
N ASP A 35 21.74 5.70 17.28
CA ASP A 35 21.27 4.92 18.44
C ASP A 35 20.42 3.72 18.03
N ALA A 36 20.59 2.59 18.73
CA ALA A 36 19.85 1.35 18.46
C ALA A 36 18.33 1.52 18.60
N SER A 37 17.87 2.32 19.58
CA SER A 37 16.44 2.60 19.79
C SER A 37 15.81 3.36 18.63
N LEU A 38 16.52 4.34 18.05
CA LEU A 38 16.06 5.12 16.90
C LEU A 38 15.97 4.24 15.63
N ARG A 39 16.86 3.25 15.50
CA ARG A 39 16.85 2.31 14.38
C ARG A 39 15.66 1.36 14.44
N ASP A 40 15.38 0.79 15.61
CA ASP A 40 14.20 -0.08 15.80
C ASP A 40 12.88 0.66 15.53
N ASP A 41 12.76 1.91 15.98
CA ASP A 41 11.58 2.74 15.72
C ASP A 41 11.42 3.04 14.21
N SER A 42 12.52 3.41 13.54
CA SER A 42 12.55 3.68 12.09
C SER A 42 12.15 2.45 11.27
N ILE A 43 12.62 1.26 11.67
CA ILE A 43 12.27 -0.02 11.04
C ILE A 43 10.80 -0.34 11.27
N GLY A 44 10.29 -0.17 12.48
CA GLY A 44 8.88 -0.40 12.82
C GLY A 44 7.95 0.49 12.00
N TYR A 45 8.27 1.78 11.90
CA TYR A 45 7.56 2.73 11.05
C TYR A 45 7.57 2.28 9.57
N ALA A 46 8.74 1.96 9.03
CA ALA A 46 8.88 1.56 7.63
C ALA A 46 8.12 0.26 7.31
N LEU A 47 8.18 -0.73 8.20
CA LEU A 47 7.45 -2.00 8.05
C LEU A 47 5.94 -1.82 8.16
N PHE A 48 5.47 -0.96 9.05
CA PHE A 48 4.04 -0.65 9.16
C PHE A 48 3.49 -0.02 7.88
N TRP A 49 4.20 0.96 7.33
CA TRP A 49 3.77 1.65 6.11
C TRP A 49 3.89 0.77 4.86
N THR A 50 4.91 -0.09 4.77
CA THR A 50 4.99 -1.09 3.68
C THR A 50 3.86 -2.12 3.77
N PHE A 51 3.48 -2.56 4.97
CA PHE A 51 2.34 -3.45 5.17
C PHE A 51 1.02 -2.82 4.69
N LEU A 52 0.74 -1.57 5.08
CA LEU A 52 -0.43 -0.83 4.61
C LEU A 52 -0.43 -0.62 3.09
N GLY A 53 0.72 -0.27 2.52
CA GLY A 53 0.88 -0.14 1.07
C GLY A 53 0.58 -1.47 0.35
N THR A 54 1.05 -2.58 0.91
CA THR A 54 0.79 -3.93 0.39
C THR A 54 -0.71 -4.27 0.41
N ILE A 55 -1.41 -3.97 1.51
CA ILE A 55 -2.87 -4.13 1.58
C ILE A 55 -3.55 -3.29 0.50
N GLY A 56 -3.14 -2.04 0.33
CA GLY A 56 -3.67 -1.15 -0.72
C GLY A 56 -3.50 -1.74 -2.12
N VAL A 57 -2.33 -2.31 -2.42
CA VAL A 57 -2.06 -3.01 -3.69
C VAL A 57 -2.97 -4.23 -3.86
N VAL A 58 -3.12 -5.05 -2.81
CA VAL A 58 -3.97 -6.25 -2.86
C VAL A 58 -5.43 -5.88 -3.15
N PHE A 59 -5.99 -4.89 -2.45
CA PHE A 59 -7.36 -4.43 -2.67
C PHE A 59 -7.54 -3.74 -4.02
N GLY A 60 -6.54 -3.00 -4.48
CA GLY A 60 -6.52 -2.42 -5.83
C GLY A 60 -6.51 -3.50 -6.92
N ALA A 61 -5.69 -4.53 -6.76
CA ALA A 61 -5.62 -5.68 -7.66
C ALA A 61 -6.93 -6.49 -7.64
N LEU A 62 -7.53 -6.69 -6.48
CA LEU A 62 -8.83 -7.37 -6.35
C LEU A 62 -9.95 -6.58 -7.05
N SER A 63 -9.98 -5.25 -6.84
CA SER A 63 -10.92 -4.35 -7.54
C SER A 63 -10.70 -4.35 -9.05
N TRP A 64 -9.45 -4.50 -9.51
CA TRP A 64 -9.12 -4.67 -10.92
C TRP A 64 -9.67 -5.99 -11.46
N MET A 65 -9.46 -7.12 -10.77
CA MET A 65 -9.99 -8.41 -11.18
C MET A 65 -11.53 -8.45 -11.23
N ILE A 66 -12.20 -7.73 -10.32
CA ILE A 66 -13.66 -7.53 -10.35
C ILE A 66 -14.07 -6.70 -11.58
N LYS A 67 -13.35 -5.61 -11.87
CA LYS A 67 -13.58 -4.77 -13.06
C LYS A 67 -13.39 -5.54 -14.36
N GLU A 68 -12.41 -6.45 -14.41
CA GLU A 68 -12.11 -7.31 -15.56
C GLU A 68 -13.09 -8.49 -15.71
N GLY A 69 -14.03 -8.65 -14.77
CA GLY A 69 -15.05 -9.70 -14.81
C GLY A 69 -14.55 -11.10 -14.42
N LYS A 70 -13.32 -11.21 -13.91
CA LYS A 70 -12.70 -12.50 -13.54
C LYS A 70 -13.22 -13.08 -12.23
N LEU A 71 -13.89 -12.29 -11.40
CA LEU A 71 -14.46 -12.68 -10.10
C LEU A 71 -16.00 -12.57 -10.06
N GLY A 72 -16.65 -12.30 -11.19
CA GLY A 72 -18.10 -12.42 -11.31
C GLY A 72 -18.45 -13.81 -11.81
N ALA A 73 -19.11 -14.62 -10.98
CA ALA A 73 -19.86 -15.75 -11.49
C ALA A 73 -20.77 -15.23 -12.61
N GLN A 74 -20.67 -15.85 -13.79
CA GLN A 74 -21.68 -15.68 -14.81
C GLN A 74 -22.95 -16.35 -14.29
N GLU A 75 -23.89 -15.54 -13.80
CA GLU A 75 -25.30 -15.90 -13.67
C GLU A 75 -26.13 -14.77 -14.28
#